data_AF-A0A6N2CPT4-F1
#
_entry.id   AF-A0A6N2CPT4-F1
#
_cell.length_a   1.000
_cell.length_b   1.000
_cell.length_c   1.000
_cell.angle_alpha   90.00
_cell.angle_beta   90.00
_cell.angle_gamma   90.00
#
_symmetry.space_group_name_H-M   'P 1'
#
loop_
_entity.id
_entity.type
_entity.pdbx_description
1 polymer ?
#
loop_
_entity_poly.entity_id
_entity_poly.type
_entity_poly.pdbx_seq_one_letter_code
_entity_poly.pdbx_strand_id
1 'polypeptide(L)'
;MDRVRDIGTTGGRFKLPLNCFRNGYISHLVALSGDIYRTSLEAGNSPGVIRKHYLELFTAEEGAEWFGNFPEIAGQQQKIPTPIIPANNA
;
A
#
# COMPACT_ATOMS: atom_id res chain seq x y z
N MET A 1 15.50 1.89 -1.91
CA MET A 1 14.28 2.15 -1.13
C MET A 1 13.12 1.42 -1.78
N ASP A 2 12.93 0.13 -1.47
CA ASP A 2 11.68 -0.63 -1.66
C ASP A 2 11.67 -1.89 -0.74
N ARG A 3 12.33 -1.81 0.43
CA ARG A 3 12.64 -2.96 1.29
C ARG A 3 11.41 -3.74 1.76
N VAL A 4 10.28 -3.06 1.91
CA VAL A 4 8.99 -3.68 2.27
C VAL A 4 8.48 -4.59 1.14
N ARG A 5 8.69 -4.19 -0.12
CA ARG A 5 8.39 -5.03 -1.28
C ARG A 5 9.26 -6.27 -1.29
N ASP A 6 10.56 -6.14 -0.97
CA ASP A 6 11.47 -7.29 -0.90
C ASP A 6 10.97 -8.32 0.12
N ILE A 7 10.54 -7.88 1.30
CA ILE A 7 9.91 -8.74 2.32
C ILE A 7 8.68 -9.45 1.74
N GLY A 8 7.78 -8.73 1.08
CA GLY A 8 6.57 -9.32 0.46
C GLY A 8 6.87 -10.30 -0.68
N THR A 9 7.93 -10.05 -1.45
CA THR A 9 8.34 -10.93 -2.55
C THR A 9 9.24 -12.10 -2.11
N THR A 10 9.68 -12.12 -0.85
CA THR A 10 10.58 -13.16 -0.32
C THR A 10 9.96 -14.54 -0.47
N GLY A 11 10.72 -15.49 -1.04
CA GLY A 11 10.24 -16.84 -1.32
C GLY A 11 9.18 -16.92 -2.42
N GLY A 12 9.00 -15.85 -3.22
CA GLY A 12 8.02 -15.81 -4.30
C GLY A 12 6.56 -15.76 -3.84
N ARG A 13 6.29 -15.44 -2.58
CA ARG A 13 4.93 -15.47 -2.00
C ARG A 13 3.95 -14.52 -2.68
N PHE A 14 4.40 -13.31 -3.02
CA PHE A 14 3.57 -12.32 -3.69
C PHE A 14 4.27 -11.74 -4.91
N LYS A 15 3.53 -11.61 -6.02
CA LYS A 15 3.98 -10.90 -7.23
C LYS A 15 3.62 -9.43 -7.12
N LEU A 16 4.44 -8.66 -6.40
CA LEU A 16 4.21 -7.24 -6.19
C LEU A 16 4.84 -6.41 -7.32
N PRO A 17 4.13 -5.47 -7.98
CA PRO A 17 4.74 -4.52 -8.90
C PRO A 17 5.72 -3.57 -8.21
N LEU A 18 6.65 -2.97 -8.97
CA LEU A 18 7.54 -1.94 -8.44
C LEU A 18 6.73 -0.73 -7.94
N ASN A 19 7.10 -0.14 -6.81
CA ASN A 19 6.40 1.01 -6.22
C ASN A 19 4.91 0.78 -5.92
N CYS A 20 4.43 -0.46 -5.82
CA CYS A 20 3.00 -0.74 -5.64
C CYS A 20 2.43 -0.07 -4.37
N PHE A 21 3.18 -0.05 -3.27
CA PHE A 21 2.77 0.59 -2.03
C PHE A 21 2.67 2.11 -2.15
N ARG A 22 3.63 2.74 -2.83
CA ARG A 22 3.58 4.17 -3.11
C ARG A 22 2.39 4.53 -3.99
N ASN A 23 2.12 3.72 -5.01
CA ASN A 23 0.97 3.94 -5.88
C ASN A 23 -0.34 3.85 -5.09
N GLY A 24 -0.53 2.76 -4.32
CA GLY A 24 -1.72 2.59 -3.49
C GLY A 24 -1.92 3.77 -2.53
N TYR A 25 -0.87 4.18 -1.82
CA TYR A 25 -0.95 5.30 -0.89
C TYR A 25 -1.36 6.62 -1.56
N ILE A 26 -0.69 7.02 -2.64
CA ILE A 26 -0.93 8.34 -3.27
C ILE A 26 -2.31 8.40 -3.94
N SER A 27 -2.75 7.32 -4.60
CA SER A 27 -4.06 7.28 -5.26
C SER A 27 -5.20 7.42 -4.26
N HIS A 28 -5.12 6.73 -3.11
CA HIS A 28 -6.14 6.86 -2.07
C HIS A 28 -6.06 8.21 -1.33
N LEU A 29 -4.86 8.77 -1.18
CA LEU A 29 -4.69 10.09 -0.56
C LEU A 29 -5.32 11.21 -1.40
N VAL A 30 -5.10 11.22 -2.72
CA VAL A 30 -5.72 12.22 -3.59
C VAL A 30 -7.23 12.01 -3.73
N ALA A 31 -7.69 10.75 -3.74
CA ALA A 31 -9.11 10.43 -3.75
C ALA A 31 -9.82 10.91 -2.48
N LEU A 32 -9.24 10.66 -1.31
CA LEU A 32 -9.78 11.09 -0.02
C LEU A 32 -9.76 12.62 0.13
N SER A 33 -8.65 13.26 -0.22
CA SER A 33 -8.46 14.69 0.03
C SER A 33 -9.09 15.59 -1.03
N GLY A 34 -9.19 15.12 -2.28
CA GLY A 34 -9.52 15.95 -3.44
C GLY A 34 -8.48 17.04 -3.74
N ASP A 35 -7.37 17.11 -2.99
CA ASP A 35 -6.39 18.19 -3.06
C ASP A 35 -5.09 17.73 -3.73
N ILE A 36 -4.97 18.07 -5.01
CA ILE A 36 -3.81 17.75 -5.84
C ILE A 36 -2.54 18.44 -5.32
N TYR A 37 -2.64 19.69 -4.86
CA TYR A 37 -1.45 20.47 -4.47
C TYR A 37 -0.90 19.97 -3.15
N ARG A 38 -1.77 19.76 -2.16
CA ARG A 38 -1.38 19.15 -0.90
C ARG A 38 -0.79 17.76 -1.10
N THR A 39 -1.46 16.91 -1.87
CA THR A 39 -0.96 15.56 -2.19
C THR A 39 0.41 15.64 -2.88
N SER A 40 0.61 16.62 -3.77
CA SER A 40 1.90 16.78 -4.46
C SER A 40 3.05 17.09 -3.49
N LEU A 41 2.81 17.96 -2.50
CA LEU A 41 3.78 18.29 -1.46
C LEU A 41 4.06 17.09 -0.54
N GLU A 42 3.01 16.39 -0.09
CA GLU A 42 3.14 15.23 0.80
C GLU A 42 3.85 14.05 0.12
N ALA A 43 3.53 13.78 -1.15
CA ALA A 43 4.09 12.66 -1.89
C ALA A 43 5.48 12.93 -2.50
N GLY A 44 5.93 14.20 -2.47
CA GLY A 44 7.14 14.66 -3.15
C GLY A 44 7.05 14.57 -4.68
N ASN A 45 5.87 14.83 -5.23
CA ASN A 45 5.57 14.79 -6.66
C ASN A 45 5.17 16.16 -7.18
N SER A 46 5.19 16.36 -8.50
CA SER A 46 4.56 17.55 -9.08
C SER A 46 3.04 17.37 -9.19
N PRO A 47 2.24 18.45 -9.17
CA PRO A 47 0.80 18.38 -9.47
C PRO A 47 0.49 17.70 -10.81
N GLY A 48 1.38 17.84 -11.81
CA GLY A 48 1.24 17.15 -13.09
C GLY A 48 1.38 15.63 -12.97
N VAL A 49 2.33 15.15 -12.16
CA VAL A 49 2.48 13.72 -11.85
C VAL A 49 1.25 13.19 -11.11
N ILE A 50 0.68 13.96 -10.17
CA ILE A 50 -0.58 13.62 -9.49
C ILE A 50 -1.72 13.40 -10.47
N ARG A 51 -2.00 14.38 -11.35
CA ARG A 51 -3.07 14.29 -12.35
C ARG A 51 -2.88 13.13 -13.31
N LYS A 52 -1.65 12.86 -13.73
CA LYS A 52 -1.34 11.83 -14.73
C LYS A 52 -1.45 10.41 -14.19
N HIS A 53 -1.08 10.18 -12.93
CA HIS A 53 -0.86 8.84 -12.41
C HIS A 53 -1.77 8.43 -11.25
N TYR A 54 -2.42 9.38 -10.57
CA TYR A 54 -3.06 9.12 -9.28
C TYR A 54 -4.50 9.60 -9.18
N LEU A 55 -4.90 10.58 -9.99
CA LEU A 55 -6.22 11.22 -9.93
C LEU A 55 -7.33 10.31 -10.45
N GLU A 56 -8.50 10.33 -9.79
CA GLU A 56 -9.73 9.62 -10.19
C GLU A 56 -9.60 8.09 -10.33
N LEU A 57 -8.57 7.49 -9.73
CA LEU A 57 -8.41 6.03 -9.69
C LEU A 57 -9.32 5.35 -8.65
N PHE A 58 -9.68 6.08 -7.60
CA PHE A 58 -10.52 5.64 -6.50
C PHE A 58 -11.51 6.75 -6.13
N THR A 59 -12.62 6.38 -5.51
CA THR A 59 -13.57 7.33 -4.92
C THR A 59 -13.08 7.86 -3.57
N ALA A 60 -13.70 8.94 -3.09
CA ALA A 60 -13.39 9.48 -1.76
C ALA A 60 -13.72 8.46 -0.66
N GLU A 61 -14.78 7.67 -0.84
CA GLU A 61 -15.19 6.59 0.08
C GLU A 61 -14.16 5.47 0.12
N GLU A 62 -13.67 5.01 -1.03
CA GLU A 62 -12.58 4.01 -1.09
C GLU A 62 -11.29 4.55 -0.46
N GLY A 63 -10.99 5.85 -0.67
CA GLY A 63 -9.92 6.54 0.04
C GLY A 63 -10.08 6.51 1.55
N ALA A 64 -11.29 6.81 2.05
CA ALA A 64 -11.60 6.79 3.47
C ALA A 64 -11.51 5.37 4.06
N GLU A 65 -12.03 4.36 3.36
CA GLU A 65 -11.93 2.96 3.76
C GLU A 65 -10.46 2.51 3.86
N TRP A 66 -9.63 2.86 2.87
CA TRP A 66 -8.22 2.52 2.85
C TRP A 66 -7.49 2.99 4.12
N PHE A 67 -7.71 4.25 4.53
CA PHE A 67 -7.10 4.83 5.73
C PHE A 67 -7.83 4.49 7.03
N GLY A 68 -9.08 4.04 6.95
CA GLY A 68 -9.90 3.60 8.09
C GLY A 68 -9.72 2.13 8.48
N ASN A 69 -8.76 1.42 7.88
CA ASN A 69 -8.49 0.02 8.20
C ASN A 69 -7.79 -0.13 9.56
N PHE A 70 -8.52 -0.63 10.55
CA PHE A 70 -8.00 -0.97 11.88
C PHE A 70 -8.08 -2.48 12.14
N PRO A 71 -7.20 -3.04 13.00
CA PRO A 71 -7.22 -4.46 13.35
C PRO A 71 -8.57 -4.94 13.89
N GLU A 72 -9.35 -4.07 14.52
CA GLU A 72 -10.69 -4.39 15.03
C GLU A 72 -11.72 -4.64 13.92
N ILE A 73 -11.47 -4.09 12.72
CA ILE A 73 -12.38 -4.10 11.56
C ILE A 73 -11.97 -5.17 10.54
N ALA A 74 -10.68 -5.50 10.46
CA ALA A 74 -10.11 -6.42 9.45
C ALA A 74 -10.44 -7.91 9.65
N GLY A 75 -11.24 -8.26 10.65
CA GLY A 75 -11.61 -9.64 10.99
C GLY A 75 -10.62 -10.31 11.94
N GLN A 76 -11.10 -11.34 12.65
CA GLN A 76 -10.31 -12.09 13.64
C GLN A 76 -9.01 -12.60 13.00
N GLN A 77 -7.87 -12.34 13.65
CA GLN A 77 -6.58 -12.89 13.24
C GLN A 77 -6.71 -14.40 13.05
N GLN A 78 -6.55 -14.89 11.82
CA GLN A 78 -6.27 -16.30 11.62
C GLN A 78 -4.90 -16.57 12.25
N LYS A 79 -4.84 -17.45 13.26
CA LYS A 79 -3.59 -17.98 13.78
C LYS A 79 -2.88 -18.70 12.63
N ILE A 80 -1.95 -18.01 11.99
CA ILE A 80 -1.07 -18.60 10.99
C ILE A 80 -0.17 -19.59 11.77
N PRO A 81 -0.18 -20.89 11.46
CA PRO A 81 0.73 -21.82 12.11
C PRO A 81 2.16 -21.35 11.90
N THR A 82 2.97 -21.36 12.96
CA THR A 82 4.40 -21.01 12.90
C THR A 82 5.04 -21.77 11.73
N PRO A 83 5.79 -21.11 10.84
CA PRO A 83 6.50 -21.81 9.78
C PRO A 83 7.40 -22.86 10.41
N ILE A 84 7.20 -24.13 10.06
CA ILE A 84 8.14 -25.20 10.35
C ILE A 84 9.39 -24.90 9.52
N ILE A 85 10.37 -24.23 10.13
CA ILE A 85 11.71 -24.11 9.55
C ILE A 85 12.37 -25.46 9.81
N PRO A 86 12.65 -26.28 8.78
CA PRO A 86 13.39 -27.51 8.99
C PRO A 86 14.76 -27.14 9.57
N ALA A 87 15.13 -27.79 10.67
CA ALA A 87 16.47 -27.65 11.23
C ALA A 87 17.47 -28.01 10.12
N ASN A 88 18.31 -27.06 9.73
CA ASN A 88 19.46 -27.37 8.87
C ASN A 88 20.33 -28.37 9.64
N ASN A 89 20.46 -29.57 9.08
CA ASN A 89 21.37 -30.58 9.60
C ASN A 89 22.80 -30.03 9.46
N ALA A 90 23.43 -29.77 10.61
CA ALA A 90 24.86 -29.46 10.74
C ALA A 90 25.72 -30.70 10.49
#